data_AF-A0A9E1UTJ7-F1
#
_entry.id   AF-A0A9E1UTJ7-F1
#
_cell.length_a   1.000
_cell.length_b   1.000
_cell.length_c   1.000
_cell.angle_alpha   90.00
_cell.angle_beta   90.00
_cell.angle_gamma   90.00
#
_symmetry.space_group_name_H-M   'P 1'
#
loop_
_entity.id
_entity.type
_entity.pdbx_description
1 polymer ?
#
loop_
_entity_poly.entity_id
_entity_poly.type
_entity_poly.pdbx_seq_one_letter_code
_entity_poly.pdbx_strand_id
1 'polypeptide(L)'
;MDYSYRLIVVATAVLVLGTRLEAAIEIDGKMGDWAPAITYEVPTALREQALTPFGQVNRLAVAHDDEFLYFRVDFAEARPFADSKQAAFKPKYWGNRRYIELDVDGDSKVDYVTTMHPGKRKGLNNCYLVDHRDGKPKTYLWYEGHKQWSGIRGHYAADGKSVEIRVPRLPLKITTKLIGIRVQMQIRDGLKGDNAWHNMRYPTDTTFYLYDLEKGARIEAGASAAKRSITMRPTKTPPVLDGMLNDAAWQTAAPLTGFITNRGAQAATMKTEASVTFDTTHLYIGVRAFDKDLPGLVTKATVAEPSRVYGDDVIEIFIDHHHDQASFLHLGVNAIGTTAAQLVVVR
;
A
#
# COMPACT_ATOMS: atom_id res chain seq x y z
N MET A 1 -46.63 26.94 -43.64
CA MET A 1 -45.42 26.72 -42.82
C MET A 1 -45.90 26.10 -41.53
N ASP A 2 -45.75 24.78 -41.43
CA ASP A 2 -46.29 23.99 -40.32
C ASP A 2 -45.09 23.45 -39.54
N TYR A 3 -44.85 23.99 -38.36
CA TYR A 3 -43.72 23.59 -37.52
C TYR A 3 -44.18 22.46 -36.59
N SER A 4 -43.88 21.23 -36.97
CA SER A 4 -44.09 20.05 -36.12
C SER A 4 -42.95 19.95 -35.10
N TYR A 5 -43.19 20.30 -33.85
CA TYR A 5 -42.24 20.07 -32.76
C TYR A 5 -42.28 18.59 -32.34
N ARG A 6 -41.17 17.87 -32.51
CA ARG A 6 -40.97 16.53 -31.94
C ARG A 6 -40.45 16.67 -30.51
N LEU A 7 -41.27 16.32 -29.52
CA LEU A 7 -40.84 16.14 -28.15
C LEU A 7 -40.07 14.81 -28.05
N ILE A 8 -38.74 14.87 -27.93
CA ILE A 8 -37.93 13.69 -27.61
C ILE A 8 -37.79 13.66 -26.08
N VAL A 9 -38.57 12.80 -25.43
CA VAL A 9 -38.38 12.49 -24.01
C VAL A 9 -37.23 11.49 -23.91
N VAL A 10 -36.05 11.96 -23.51
CA VAL A 10 -34.96 11.09 -23.09
C VAL A 10 -35.23 10.70 -21.64
N ALA A 11 -35.86 9.54 -21.44
CA ALA A 11 -35.99 8.94 -20.11
C ALA A 11 -34.63 8.35 -19.72
N THR A 12 -33.87 9.07 -18.90
CA THR A 12 -32.72 8.51 -18.19
C THR A 12 -33.25 7.54 -17.14
N ALA A 13 -33.16 6.24 -17.42
CA ALA A 13 -33.29 5.23 -16.39
C ALA A 13 -32.07 5.35 -15.46
N VAL A 14 -32.22 6.09 -14.36
CA VAL A 14 -31.31 5.94 -13.22
C VAL A 14 -31.55 4.53 -12.70
N LEU A 15 -30.62 3.62 -12.99
CA LEU A 15 -30.52 2.37 -12.27
C LEU A 15 -30.20 2.76 -10.82
N VAL A 16 -31.24 2.95 -10.01
CA VAL A 16 -31.09 2.95 -8.55
C VAL A 16 -30.76 1.50 -8.24
N LEU A 17 -29.46 1.19 -8.26
CA LEU A 17 -28.93 0.01 -7.59
C LEU A 17 -29.51 0.08 -6.19
N GLY A 18 -30.44 -0.84 -5.89
CA GLY A 18 -31.05 -0.92 -4.58
C GLY A 18 -29.91 -0.91 -3.57
N THR A 19 -29.88 0.10 -2.72
CA THR A 19 -28.97 0.15 -1.58
C THR A 19 -29.23 -1.13 -0.80
N ARG A 20 -28.38 -2.14 -0.96
CA ARG A 20 -28.22 -3.11 0.12
C ARG A 20 -27.82 -2.25 1.30
N LEU A 21 -28.74 -2.10 2.25
CA LEU A 21 -28.37 -1.83 3.63
C LEU A 21 -27.58 -3.06 4.07
N GLU A 22 -26.30 -3.10 3.72
CA GLU A 22 -25.38 -4.01 4.37
C GLU A 22 -25.40 -3.59 5.84
N ALA A 23 -25.77 -4.52 6.72
CA ALA A 23 -25.83 -4.23 8.14
C ALA A 23 -24.46 -3.66 8.58
N ALA A 24 -24.47 -2.55 9.30
CA ALA A 24 -23.25 -1.92 9.78
C ALA A 24 -22.47 -2.92 10.65
N ILE A 25 -21.17 -3.02 10.42
CA ILE A 25 -20.29 -3.87 11.24
C ILE A 25 -20.23 -3.28 12.65
N GLU A 26 -20.59 -4.10 13.63
CA GLU A 26 -20.47 -3.78 15.04
C GLU A 26 -19.14 -4.33 15.57
N ILE A 27 -18.48 -3.56 16.43
CA ILE A 27 -17.24 -4.01 17.09
C ILE A 27 -17.62 -4.67 18.41
N ASP A 28 -18.12 -5.90 18.33
CA ASP A 28 -18.74 -6.64 19.44
C ASP A 28 -18.18 -8.06 19.64
N GLY A 29 -17.22 -8.48 18.80
CA GLY A 29 -16.59 -9.80 18.85
C GLY A 29 -17.37 -10.90 18.14
N LYS A 30 -18.50 -10.61 17.49
CA LYS A 30 -19.31 -11.59 16.76
C LYS A 30 -18.91 -11.64 15.29
N MET A 31 -19.20 -12.78 14.66
CA MET A 31 -18.80 -13.06 13.26
C MET A 31 -19.90 -12.75 12.25
N GLY A 32 -21.16 -12.65 12.69
CA GLY A 32 -22.34 -12.69 11.81
C GLY A 32 -22.49 -11.50 10.88
N ASP A 33 -21.92 -10.35 11.25
CA ASP A 33 -21.95 -9.08 10.55
C ASP A 33 -20.75 -8.86 9.61
N TRP A 34 -19.76 -9.76 9.62
CA TRP A 34 -18.56 -9.68 8.76
C TRP A 34 -18.74 -10.31 7.37
N ALA A 35 -19.96 -10.72 7.02
CA ALA A 35 -20.29 -11.25 5.70
C ALA A 35 -19.88 -10.35 4.49
N PRO A 36 -19.96 -9.00 4.55
CA PRO A 36 -19.53 -8.15 3.44
C PRO A 36 -18.02 -7.91 3.38
N ALA A 37 -17.25 -8.39 4.37
CA ALA A 37 -15.83 -8.11 4.44
C ALA A 37 -15.03 -8.90 3.41
N ILE A 38 -14.05 -8.22 2.80
CA ILE A 38 -13.06 -8.81 1.93
C ILE A 38 -11.99 -9.49 2.76
N THR A 39 -11.69 -10.74 2.44
CA THR A 39 -10.73 -11.56 3.18
C THR A 39 -9.41 -11.73 2.44
N TYR A 40 -8.32 -11.70 3.21
CA TYR A 40 -6.95 -12.02 2.83
C TYR A 40 -6.47 -13.17 3.69
N GLU A 41 -6.32 -14.34 3.09
CA GLU A 41 -5.72 -15.48 3.76
C GLU A 41 -4.21 -15.29 3.85
N VAL A 42 -3.61 -15.55 5.02
CA VAL A 42 -2.17 -15.56 5.17
C VAL A 42 -1.64 -16.93 4.72
N PRO A 43 -0.78 -17.01 3.69
CA PRO A 43 -0.20 -18.28 3.24
C PRO A 43 0.51 -19.04 4.36
N THR A 44 0.37 -20.37 4.40
CA THR A 44 1.03 -21.23 5.40
C THR A 44 2.55 -21.00 5.47
N ALA A 45 3.21 -20.85 4.32
CA ALA A 45 4.65 -20.59 4.28
C ALA A 45 5.06 -19.30 5.01
N LEU A 46 4.25 -18.24 4.91
CA LEU A 46 4.49 -16.98 5.66
C LEU A 46 4.20 -17.15 7.15
N ARG A 47 3.20 -17.97 7.50
CA ARG A 47 2.91 -18.29 8.91
C ARG A 47 4.05 -19.06 9.56
N GLU A 48 4.60 -20.06 8.89
CA GLU A 48 5.70 -20.91 9.39
C GLU A 48 7.02 -20.17 9.55
N GLN A 49 7.31 -19.20 8.67
CA GLN A 49 8.46 -18.30 8.83
C GLN A 49 8.34 -17.38 10.05
N ALA A 50 7.12 -17.14 10.52
CA ALA A 50 6.86 -16.25 11.63
C ALA A 50 7.16 -16.94 12.97
N LEU A 51 8.44 -16.96 13.36
CA LEU A 51 8.92 -17.52 14.62
C LEU A 51 8.52 -16.65 15.81
N THR A 52 7.34 -16.91 16.38
CA THR A 52 6.86 -16.20 17.56
C THR A 52 6.30 -17.15 18.62
N PRO A 53 6.45 -16.81 19.92
CA PRO A 53 5.74 -17.52 20.97
C PRO A 53 4.23 -17.15 21.04
N PHE A 54 3.76 -16.15 20.28
CA PHE A 54 2.44 -15.51 20.46
C PHE A 54 1.34 -15.94 19.48
N GLY A 55 1.60 -16.95 18.64
CA GLY A 55 0.65 -17.46 17.65
C GLY A 55 0.74 -16.78 16.28
N GLN A 56 0.12 -17.38 15.28
CA GLN A 56 0.15 -16.93 13.89
C GLN A 56 -1.15 -16.22 13.51
N VAL A 57 -1.09 -15.34 12.50
CA VAL A 57 -2.28 -14.76 11.87
C VAL A 57 -2.73 -15.67 10.75
N ASN A 58 -3.99 -16.08 10.77
CA ASN A 58 -4.60 -16.88 9.72
C ASN A 58 -5.13 -16.01 8.60
N ARG A 59 -5.82 -14.93 8.96
CA ARG A 59 -6.61 -14.15 8.03
C ARG A 59 -6.78 -12.71 8.48
N LEU A 60 -6.85 -11.81 7.52
CA LEU A 60 -7.32 -10.44 7.68
C LEU A 60 -8.65 -10.30 6.92
N ALA A 61 -9.68 -9.75 7.56
CA ALA A 61 -10.89 -9.28 6.88
C ALA A 61 -10.94 -7.75 6.93
N VAL A 62 -11.37 -7.13 5.82
CA VAL A 62 -11.41 -5.69 5.64
C VAL A 62 -12.77 -5.30 5.07
N ALA A 63 -13.39 -4.30 5.67
CA ALA A 63 -14.58 -3.65 5.15
C ALA A 63 -14.49 -2.15 5.40
N HIS A 64 -15.38 -1.37 4.77
CA HIS A 64 -15.49 0.04 5.04
C HIS A 64 -16.92 0.53 4.80
N ASP A 65 -17.26 1.64 5.46
CA ASP A 65 -18.37 2.51 5.09
C ASP A 65 -17.84 3.94 4.92
N ASP A 66 -18.72 4.93 4.79
CA ASP A 66 -18.34 6.33 4.62
C ASP A 66 -17.55 6.91 5.80
N GLU A 67 -17.69 6.35 7.00
CA GLU A 67 -17.11 6.88 8.23
C GLU A 67 -15.86 6.09 8.68
N PHE A 68 -15.87 4.76 8.56
CA PHE A 68 -14.88 3.87 9.15
C PHE A 68 -14.29 2.86 8.15
N LEU A 69 -13.03 2.50 8.39
CA LEU A 69 -12.45 1.24 7.98
C LEU A 69 -12.62 0.23 9.12
N TYR A 70 -12.97 -1.00 8.77
CA TYR A 70 -13.16 -2.12 9.68
C TYR A 70 -12.12 -3.20 9.36
N PHE A 71 -11.47 -3.69 10.40
CA PHE A 71 -10.48 -4.76 10.31
C PHE A 71 -10.82 -5.87 11.29
N ARG A 72 -10.77 -7.11 10.82
CA ARG A 72 -10.77 -8.30 11.67
C ARG A 72 -9.50 -9.08 11.42
N VAL A 73 -8.78 -9.41 12.48
CA VAL A 73 -7.62 -10.29 12.39
C VAL A 73 -7.95 -11.58 13.11
N ASP A 74 -7.91 -12.70 12.37
CA ASP A 74 -8.12 -14.03 12.92
C ASP A 74 -6.78 -14.71 13.19
N PHE A 75 -6.66 -15.32 14.35
CA PHE A 75 -5.47 -15.98 14.86
C PHE A 75 -5.60 -17.51 14.76
N ALA A 76 -4.46 -18.20 14.60
CA ALA A 76 -4.41 -19.66 14.59
C ALA A 76 -4.78 -20.27 15.95
N GLU A 77 -4.45 -19.58 17.02
CA GLU A 77 -4.65 -20.03 18.40
C GLU A 77 -5.52 -19.03 19.15
N ALA A 78 -6.15 -19.51 20.23
CA ALA A 78 -6.82 -18.61 21.15
C ALA A 78 -5.79 -17.63 21.72
N ARG A 79 -6.19 -16.35 21.72
CA ARG A 79 -5.46 -15.17 22.18
C ARG A 79 -4.40 -14.69 21.15
N PRO A 80 -3.74 -13.56 21.46
CA PRO A 80 -2.28 -13.52 21.33
C PRO A 80 -1.56 -13.84 22.66
N PHE A 81 -2.31 -14.06 23.74
CA PHE A 81 -1.83 -14.14 25.11
C PHE A 81 -2.46 -15.28 25.90
N ALA A 82 -1.84 -16.48 25.95
CA ALA A 82 -2.20 -17.52 26.92
C ALA A 82 -1.97 -17.06 28.37
N ASP A 83 -2.73 -17.51 29.38
CA ASP A 83 -2.50 -17.05 30.78
C ASP A 83 -1.14 -17.59 31.21
N SER A 84 -0.83 -18.80 30.76
CA SER A 84 0.51 -19.38 30.76
C SER A 84 1.54 -18.54 30.00
N LYS A 85 1.22 -18.00 28.82
CA LYS A 85 2.14 -17.15 28.03
C LYS A 85 2.33 -15.75 28.67
N GLN A 86 1.31 -15.19 29.32
CA GLN A 86 1.35 -13.89 30.00
C GLN A 86 2.04 -13.94 31.35
N ALA A 87 2.01 -15.09 32.04
CA ALA A 87 2.67 -15.25 33.33
C ALA A 87 4.18 -14.94 33.27
N ALA A 88 4.79 -15.05 32.08
CA ALA A 88 6.19 -14.69 31.86
C ALA A 88 6.43 -13.17 31.67
N PHE A 89 5.40 -12.36 31.40
CA PHE A 89 5.56 -10.94 31.07
C PHE A 89 6.03 -10.14 32.28
N LYS A 90 6.88 -9.13 32.04
CA LYS A 90 7.38 -8.30 33.14
C LYS A 90 6.27 -7.38 33.69
N PRO A 91 6.18 -7.22 35.03
CA PRO A 91 5.26 -6.25 35.63
C PRO A 91 5.47 -4.84 35.05
N LYS A 92 4.38 -4.06 34.90
CA LYS A 92 4.34 -2.71 34.28
C LYS A 92 4.51 -2.68 32.76
N TYR A 93 4.84 -3.79 32.11
CA TYR A 93 4.77 -3.94 30.66
C TYR A 93 3.38 -4.46 30.26
N TRP A 94 2.38 -3.59 30.45
CA TRP A 94 1.01 -3.86 30.01
C TRP A 94 0.93 -3.57 28.52
N GLY A 95 1.18 -4.62 27.72
CA GLY A 95 1.57 -4.50 26.32
C GLY A 95 0.65 -3.59 25.51
N ASN A 96 1.21 -2.46 25.09
CA ASN A 96 0.72 -1.78 23.90
C ASN A 96 0.74 -2.82 22.78
N ARG A 97 -0.35 -2.87 22.03
CA ARG A 97 -0.53 -3.80 20.92
C ARG A 97 -0.72 -3.00 19.66
N ARG A 98 -0.17 -3.49 18.58
CA ARG A 98 -0.53 -3.02 17.24
C ARG A 98 -1.02 -4.22 16.46
N TYR A 99 -1.91 -3.95 15.50
CA TYR A 99 -2.45 -4.98 14.63
C TYR A 99 -2.51 -4.54 13.18
N ILE A 100 -2.74 -3.26 12.90
CA ILE A 100 -2.91 -2.75 11.54
C ILE A 100 -1.92 -1.61 11.29
N GLU A 101 -1.12 -1.77 10.24
CA GLU A 101 -0.36 -0.72 9.56
C GLU A 101 -1.10 -0.37 8.26
N LEU A 102 -1.21 0.92 7.95
CA LEU A 102 -1.86 1.46 6.75
C LEU A 102 -0.89 2.29 5.93
N ASP A 103 -0.98 2.13 4.62
CA ASP A 103 -0.46 3.02 3.59
C ASP A 103 -1.69 3.57 2.86
N VAL A 104 -1.91 4.88 2.96
CA VAL A 104 -3.11 5.57 2.49
C VAL A 104 -2.83 6.55 1.35
N ASP A 105 -1.58 6.68 0.92
CA ASP A 105 -1.16 7.57 -0.16
C ASP A 105 -0.56 6.86 -1.38
N GLY A 106 -0.22 5.57 -1.28
CA GLY A 106 0.30 4.80 -2.40
C GLY A 106 1.81 4.62 -2.43
N ASP A 107 2.56 5.20 -1.48
CA ASP A 107 4.02 5.26 -1.56
C ASP A 107 4.76 3.99 -1.08
N SER A 108 4.00 2.95 -0.70
CA SER A 108 4.51 1.69 -0.15
C SER A 108 5.24 1.83 1.19
N LYS A 109 5.00 2.92 1.94
CA LYS A 109 5.47 3.11 3.31
C LYS A 109 4.30 3.13 4.28
N VAL A 110 4.62 2.92 5.55
CA VAL A 110 3.62 2.94 6.62
C VAL A 110 3.30 4.37 7.00
N ASP A 111 2.07 4.78 6.75
CA ASP A 111 1.55 6.08 7.14
C ASP A 111 0.96 6.07 8.53
N TYR A 112 0.22 5.00 8.85
CA TYR A 112 -0.52 4.93 10.09
C TYR A 112 -0.45 3.57 10.76
N VAL A 113 -0.43 3.57 12.09
CA VAL A 113 -0.42 2.35 12.89
C VAL A 113 -1.47 2.40 13.99
N THR A 114 -2.34 1.39 14.05
CA THR A 114 -3.28 1.22 15.15
C THR A 114 -2.54 0.77 16.39
N THR A 115 -2.65 1.51 17.49
CA THR A 115 -2.09 1.13 18.78
C THR A 115 -3.19 1.02 19.82
N MET A 116 -3.19 -0.07 20.57
CA MET A 116 -4.15 -0.35 21.62
C MET A 116 -3.45 -0.44 22.97
N HIS A 117 -4.00 0.24 23.95
CA HIS A 117 -3.55 0.18 25.34
C HIS A 117 -4.54 -0.60 26.22
N PRO A 118 -4.10 -1.49 27.10
CA PRO A 118 -4.96 -2.09 28.12
C PRO A 118 -5.39 -1.02 29.13
N GLY A 119 -6.56 -0.42 28.89
CA GLY A 119 -7.16 0.56 29.80
C GLY A 119 -7.97 -0.06 30.93
N LYS A 120 -8.48 0.79 31.83
CA LYS A 120 -9.39 0.39 32.93
C LYS A 120 -10.81 0.01 32.46
N ARG A 121 -11.19 0.32 31.21
CA ARG A 121 -12.53 0.03 30.65
C ARG A 121 -12.49 -1.31 29.91
N LYS A 122 -13.56 -2.12 30.01
CA LYS A 122 -13.71 -3.39 29.26
C LYS A 122 -13.53 -3.14 27.74
N GLY A 123 -12.86 -4.05 27.02
CA GLY A 123 -12.57 -3.95 25.57
C GLY A 123 -11.28 -3.19 25.22
N LEU A 124 -10.87 -3.20 23.94
CA LEU A 124 -9.71 -2.43 23.44
C LEU A 124 -10.09 -0.97 23.16
N ASN A 125 -10.78 -0.34 24.11
CA ASN A 125 -11.37 0.98 23.94
C ASN A 125 -10.35 2.12 23.86
N ASN A 126 -9.09 1.86 24.24
CA ASN A 126 -7.96 2.76 24.01
C ASN A 126 -7.22 2.42 22.71
N CYS A 127 -7.96 2.09 21.65
CA CYS A 127 -7.42 2.06 20.30
C CYS A 127 -7.27 3.50 19.79
N TYR A 128 -6.07 3.84 19.34
CA TYR A 128 -5.70 5.13 18.76
C TYR A 128 -4.82 4.91 17.53
N LEU A 129 -4.76 5.92 16.67
CA LEU A 129 -3.91 5.88 15.49
C LEU A 129 -2.62 6.64 15.75
N VAL A 130 -1.52 6.16 15.20
CA VAL A 130 -0.24 6.86 15.18
C VAL A 130 0.09 7.22 13.74
N ASP A 131 0.26 8.50 13.44
CA ASP A 131 0.73 9.00 12.13
C ASP A 131 2.25 9.00 12.09
N HIS A 132 2.79 8.44 11.01
CA HIS A 132 4.21 8.23 10.75
C HIS A 132 4.74 9.04 9.55
N ARG A 133 3.92 9.84 8.87
CA ARG A 133 4.30 10.53 7.62
C ARG A 133 5.26 11.72 7.80
N ASP A 134 5.09 12.49 8.87
CA ASP A 134 5.80 13.78 9.06
C ASP A 134 6.94 13.74 10.11
N GLY A 135 7.68 12.63 10.21
CA GLY A 135 8.80 12.51 11.15
C GLY A 135 8.41 11.91 12.50
N LYS A 136 8.41 12.69 13.60
CA LYS A 136 8.16 12.14 14.94
C LYS A 136 6.71 11.60 15.02
N PRO A 137 6.49 10.34 15.45
CA PRO A 137 5.16 9.73 15.47
C PRO A 137 4.15 10.56 16.29
N LYS A 138 3.02 10.91 15.68
CA LYS A 138 1.95 11.71 16.32
C LYS A 138 0.80 10.78 16.70
N THR A 139 0.37 10.82 17.95
CA THR A 139 -0.73 9.97 18.46
C THR A 139 -2.06 10.70 18.38
N TYR A 140 -3.05 10.04 17.78
CA TYR A 140 -4.42 10.52 17.66
C TYR A 140 -5.36 9.52 18.34
N LEU A 141 -5.92 9.93 19.48
CA LEU A 141 -7.07 9.26 20.09
C LEU A 141 -8.40 9.52 19.31
N TRP A 142 -8.25 9.91 18.03
CA TRP A 142 -9.21 10.36 17.04
C TRP A 142 -9.64 11.84 17.22
N TYR A 143 -9.07 12.72 16.39
CA TYR A 143 -9.00 14.18 16.52
C TYR A 143 -10.27 14.92 16.04
N GLU A 144 -11.15 15.20 17.01
CA GLU A 144 -12.12 16.33 17.17
C GLU A 144 -12.98 16.05 18.44
N GLY A 145 -12.30 15.57 19.50
CA GLY A 145 -12.93 15.14 20.74
C GLY A 145 -13.45 13.70 20.69
N HIS A 146 -13.18 12.95 21.76
CA HIS A 146 -13.70 11.59 22.01
C HIS A 146 -15.24 11.47 21.87
N LYS A 147 -15.96 12.59 21.76
CA LYS A 147 -17.41 12.65 21.61
C LYS A 147 -17.88 12.29 20.19
N GLN A 148 -17.15 12.70 19.14
CA GLN A 148 -17.60 12.47 17.76
C GLN A 148 -17.57 10.98 17.38
N TRP A 149 -16.51 10.27 17.78
CA TRP A 149 -16.35 8.82 17.53
C TRP A 149 -16.39 8.04 18.84
N SER A 150 -17.58 8.02 19.46
CA SER A 150 -17.86 7.29 20.69
C SER A 150 -18.17 5.80 20.44
N GLY A 151 -18.08 4.98 21.48
CA GLY A 151 -18.34 3.53 21.41
C GLY A 151 -17.08 2.66 21.31
N ILE A 152 -17.29 1.37 21.08
CA ILE A 152 -16.22 0.36 21.10
C ILE A 152 -15.35 0.51 19.85
N ARG A 153 -14.02 0.49 20.01
CA ARG A 153 -13.06 0.73 18.89
C ARG A 153 -12.26 -0.50 18.51
N GLY A 154 -12.09 -1.39 19.48
CA GLY A 154 -11.63 -2.73 19.23
C GLY A 154 -12.19 -3.70 20.25
N HIS A 155 -12.40 -4.93 19.82
CA HIS A 155 -13.01 -5.97 20.62
C HIS A 155 -12.41 -7.34 20.25
N TYR A 156 -12.14 -8.19 21.24
CA TYR A 156 -11.76 -9.57 20.96
C TYR A 156 -12.99 -10.45 20.93
N ALA A 157 -13.02 -11.44 20.05
CA ALA A 157 -13.99 -12.51 20.20
C ALA A 157 -13.84 -13.22 21.55
N ALA A 158 -14.93 -13.83 22.03
CA ALA A 158 -14.97 -14.48 23.33
C ALA A 158 -13.95 -15.64 23.46
N ASP A 159 -13.62 -16.31 22.36
CA ASP A 159 -12.60 -17.36 22.29
C ASP A 159 -11.16 -16.80 22.18
N GLY A 160 -11.03 -15.48 22.03
CA GLY A 160 -9.77 -14.77 21.83
C GLY A 160 -9.10 -15.04 20.49
N LYS A 161 -9.74 -15.74 19.55
CA LYS A 161 -9.16 -16.11 18.24
C LYS A 161 -9.31 -15.03 17.19
N SER A 162 -9.96 -13.92 17.50
CA SER A 162 -10.01 -12.78 16.61
C SER A 162 -10.02 -11.47 17.37
N VAL A 163 -9.58 -10.42 16.69
CA VAL A 163 -9.76 -9.03 17.12
C VAL A 163 -10.41 -8.24 16.00
N GLU A 164 -11.42 -7.46 16.37
CA GLU A 164 -12.11 -6.50 15.52
C GLU A 164 -11.64 -5.10 15.89
N ILE A 165 -11.46 -4.25 14.88
CA ILE A 165 -10.93 -2.91 15.01
C ILE A 165 -11.67 -2.03 14.02
N ARG A 166 -12.10 -0.83 14.44
CA ARG A 166 -12.52 0.22 13.51
C ARG A 166 -11.63 1.45 13.61
N VAL A 167 -11.47 2.12 12.48
CA VAL A 167 -10.60 3.28 12.28
C VAL A 167 -11.38 4.32 11.48
N PRO A 168 -11.64 5.54 12.00
CA PRO A 168 -12.30 6.58 11.21
C PRO A 168 -11.45 6.97 10.00
N ARG A 169 -12.13 7.23 8.88
CA ARG A 169 -11.52 7.55 7.59
C ARG A 169 -11.06 9.01 7.50
N LEU A 170 -11.83 9.94 8.07
CA LEU A 170 -11.55 11.37 7.97
C LEU A 170 -10.11 11.75 8.41
N PRO A 171 -9.57 11.27 9.55
CA PRO A 171 -8.22 11.61 9.97
C PRO A 171 -7.11 11.01 9.12
N LEU A 172 -7.40 9.99 8.29
CA LEU A 172 -6.41 9.33 7.45
C LEU A 172 -5.94 10.20 6.28
N LYS A 173 -6.74 11.20 5.87
CA LYS A 173 -6.45 12.02 4.68
C LYS A 173 -6.09 11.16 3.47
N ILE A 174 -6.86 10.11 3.23
CA ILE A 174 -6.61 9.15 2.14
C ILE A 174 -6.59 9.90 0.81
N THR A 175 -5.50 9.78 0.05
CA THR A 175 -5.32 10.47 -1.25
C THR A 175 -5.45 9.54 -2.45
N THR A 176 -5.53 8.23 -2.23
CA THR A 176 -5.68 7.21 -3.26
C THR A 176 -6.91 6.33 -3.04
N LYS A 177 -7.41 5.71 -4.13
CA LYS A 177 -8.47 4.70 -4.06
C LYS A 177 -7.96 3.36 -3.52
N LEU A 178 -6.65 3.14 -3.56
CA LEU A 178 -6.00 1.88 -3.22
C LEU A 178 -5.16 2.04 -1.97
N ILE A 179 -5.66 1.52 -0.86
CA ILE A 179 -4.90 1.51 0.38
C ILE A 179 -4.15 0.20 0.55
N GLY A 180 -3.02 0.29 1.22
CA GLY A 180 -2.26 -0.86 1.69
C GLY A 180 -2.59 -1.13 3.12
N ILE A 181 -2.75 -2.40 3.42
CA ILE A 181 -3.07 -2.87 4.75
C ILE A 181 -2.09 -3.98 5.07
N ARG A 182 -1.44 -3.86 6.23
CA ARG A 182 -0.56 -4.88 6.73
C ARG A 182 -0.94 -5.22 8.14
N VAL A 183 -1.04 -6.51 8.42
CA VAL A 183 -1.20 -6.97 9.80
C VAL A 183 0.15 -6.89 10.48
N GLN A 184 0.28 -6.02 11.47
CA GLN A 184 1.46 -5.92 12.32
C GLN A 184 1.13 -6.49 13.70
N MET A 185 1.41 -7.76 13.93
CA MET A 185 1.35 -8.37 15.26
C MET A 185 2.54 -7.87 16.08
N GLN A 186 2.34 -6.78 16.83
CA GLN A 186 3.38 -6.18 17.66
C GLN A 186 2.95 -6.10 19.14
N ILE A 187 3.78 -6.64 20.04
CA ILE A 187 3.58 -6.61 21.50
C ILE A 187 4.85 -6.16 22.21
N ARG A 188 4.64 -5.42 23.30
CA ARG A 188 5.65 -5.09 24.30
C ARG A 188 5.39 -5.85 25.61
N ASP A 189 6.19 -6.86 25.89
CA ASP A 189 6.05 -7.79 27.05
C ASP A 189 7.17 -7.66 28.10
N GLY A 190 8.24 -6.93 27.78
CA GLY A 190 9.42 -6.75 28.62
C GLY A 190 10.40 -7.93 28.61
N LEU A 191 10.14 -9.00 27.85
CA LEU A 191 10.99 -10.19 27.77
C LEU A 191 12.32 -9.90 27.07
N LYS A 192 12.30 -9.10 25.99
CA LYS A 192 13.49 -8.63 25.26
C LYS A 192 14.19 -7.41 25.89
N GLY A 193 13.74 -6.96 27.06
CA GLY A 193 14.25 -5.76 27.74
C GLY A 193 13.31 -4.57 27.69
N ASP A 194 13.74 -3.47 28.29
CA ASP A 194 12.93 -2.27 28.44
C ASP A 194 12.67 -1.60 27.08
N ASN A 195 11.42 -1.25 26.80
CA ASN A 195 10.96 -0.70 25.51
C ASN A 195 11.14 -1.60 24.28
N ALA A 196 11.58 -2.85 24.43
CA ALA A 196 11.71 -3.78 23.32
C ALA A 196 10.34 -4.29 22.84
N TRP A 197 10.25 -4.56 21.53
CA TRP A 197 9.04 -5.04 20.88
C TRP A 197 9.30 -6.36 20.17
N HIS A 198 8.31 -7.25 20.23
CA HIS A 198 8.18 -8.36 19.29
C HIS A 198 7.38 -7.86 18.09
N ASN A 199 7.88 -8.12 16.89
CA ASN A 199 7.30 -7.62 15.64
C ASN A 199 7.08 -8.78 14.68
N MET A 200 5.88 -8.86 14.15
CA MET A 200 5.56 -9.75 13.04
C MET A 200 4.66 -9.02 12.08
N ARG A 201 4.86 -9.26 10.80
CA ARG A 201 4.21 -8.52 9.73
C ARG A 201 3.71 -9.48 8.67
N TYR A 202 2.44 -9.32 8.28
CA TYR A 202 1.80 -10.09 7.24
C TYR A 202 1.17 -9.14 6.21
N PRO A 203 1.53 -9.23 4.92
CA PRO A 203 2.25 -10.35 4.29
C PRO A 203 3.76 -10.40 4.58
N THR A 204 4.50 -9.29 4.43
CA THR A 204 5.91 -9.18 4.84
C THR A 204 6.20 -7.80 5.44
N ASP A 205 7.44 -7.53 5.85
CA ASP A 205 7.89 -6.22 6.33
C ASP A 205 7.97 -5.13 5.25
N THR A 206 7.98 -5.54 3.98
CA THR A 206 8.15 -4.67 2.80
C THR A 206 6.93 -4.65 1.89
N THR A 207 5.91 -5.47 2.16
CA THR A 207 4.72 -5.60 1.32
C THR A 207 3.43 -5.37 2.09
N PHE A 208 2.34 -5.06 1.37
CA PHE A 208 1.00 -4.82 1.90
C PHE A 208 -0.03 -5.67 1.16
N TYR A 209 -1.11 -6.04 1.82
CA TYR A 209 -2.35 -6.39 1.15
C TYR A 209 -2.99 -5.13 0.57
N LEU A 210 -3.62 -5.25 -0.60
CA LEU A 210 -4.18 -4.09 -1.31
C LEU A 210 -5.69 -4.14 -1.34
N TYR A 211 -6.31 -3.03 -0.96
CA TYR A 211 -7.76 -2.88 -0.86
C TYR A 211 -8.23 -1.67 -1.67
N ASP A 212 -9.15 -1.91 -2.60
CA ASP A 212 -9.79 -0.89 -3.42
C ASP A 212 -11.02 -0.34 -2.69
N LEU A 213 -10.91 0.89 -2.20
CA LEU A 213 -11.98 1.59 -1.48
C LEU A 213 -13.17 1.94 -2.37
N GLU A 214 -12.96 2.12 -3.68
CA GLU A 214 -14.09 2.45 -4.57
C GLU A 214 -14.94 1.21 -4.85
N LYS A 215 -14.29 0.04 -4.98
CA LYS A 215 -14.97 -1.22 -5.30
C LYS A 215 -15.31 -2.08 -4.09
N GLY A 216 -14.74 -1.77 -2.92
CA GLY A 216 -14.80 -2.64 -1.75
C GLY A 216 -14.22 -4.03 -2.05
N ALA A 217 -13.11 -4.10 -2.79
CA ALA A 217 -12.56 -5.35 -3.31
C ALA A 217 -11.07 -5.49 -3.01
N ARG A 218 -10.59 -6.73 -2.84
CA ARG A 218 -9.15 -7.00 -2.81
C ARG A 218 -8.56 -6.88 -4.21
N ILE A 219 -7.35 -6.35 -4.27
CA ILE A 219 -6.52 -6.41 -5.45
C ILE A 219 -5.58 -7.58 -5.24
N GLU A 220 -5.79 -8.65 -6.00
CA GLU A 220 -4.81 -9.72 -6.10
C GLU A 220 -3.51 -9.07 -6.59
N ALA A 221 -2.39 -9.35 -5.91
CA ALA A 221 -1.10 -9.07 -6.50
C ALA A 221 -1.09 -9.80 -7.84
N GLY A 222 -1.08 -9.06 -8.95
CA GLY A 222 -1.16 -9.66 -10.28
C GLY A 222 -0.17 -10.80 -10.34
N ALA A 223 -0.66 -12.02 -10.63
CA ALA A 223 0.18 -13.20 -10.83
C ALA A 223 1.38 -12.76 -11.63
N SER A 224 2.59 -12.91 -11.06
CA SER A 224 3.88 -12.46 -11.63
C SER A 224 3.73 -12.30 -13.13
N ALA A 225 3.52 -11.06 -13.58
CA ALA A 225 3.18 -10.82 -14.97
C ALA A 225 4.28 -11.51 -15.77
N ALA A 226 3.91 -12.48 -16.61
CA ALA A 226 4.87 -13.27 -17.38
C ALA A 226 5.97 -12.34 -17.88
N LYS A 227 7.26 -12.69 -17.63
CA LYS A 227 8.41 -11.81 -17.91
C LYS A 227 8.18 -11.14 -19.27
N ARG A 228 7.92 -9.84 -19.25
CA ARG A 228 7.64 -9.11 -20.47
C ARG A 228 8.92 -9.06 -21.28
N SER A 229 8.83 -9.46 -22.54
CA SER A 229 9.93 -9.38 -23.49
C SER A 229 9.55 -8.50 -24.66
N ILE A 230 10.54 -7.83 -25.21
CA ILE A 230 10.40 -7.04 -26.42
C ILE A 230 11.65 -7.22 -27.27
N THR A 231 11.47 -7.23 -28.59
CA THR A 231 12.60 -7.23 -29.53
C THR A 231 12.92 -5.79 -29.89
N MET A 232 14.11 -5.34 -29.47
CA MET A 232 14.64 -4.03 -29.86
C MET A 232 14.95 -3.98 -31.36
N ARG A 233 14.82 -2.80 -31.95
CA ARG A 233 15.22 -2.55 -33.33
C ARG A 233 16.44 -1.62 -33.34
N PRO A 234 17.46 -1.89 -34.19
CA PRO A 234 18.61 -1.00 -34.29
C PRO A 234 18.24 0.29 -35.04
N THR A 235 18.92 1.38 -34.72
CA THR A 235 18.88 2.63 -35.49
C THR A 235 20.16 2.80 -36.30
N LYS A 236 20.06 3.42 -37.48
CA LYS A 236 21.22 3.84 -38.28
C LYS A 236 21.68 5.25 -37.96
N THR A 237 20.76 6.08 -37.47
CA THR A 237 21.01 7.48 -37.13
C THR A 237 20.71 7.63 -35.64
N PRO A 238 21.74 7.87 -34.81
CA PRO A 238 21.54 8.14 -33.40
C PRO A 238 20.58 9.32 -33.17
N PRO A 239 19.68 9.24 -32.18
CA PRO A 239 18.90 10.40 -31.77
C PRO A 239 19.77 11.46 -31.10
N VAL A 240 19.34 12.71 -31.16
CA VAL A 240 19.92 13.79 -30.37
C VAL A 240 19.38 13.69 -28.94
N LEU A 241 20.27 13.84 -27.94
CA LEU A 241 19.88 13.74 -26.53
C LEU A 241 19.46 15.11 -25.98
N ASP A 242 18.41 15.69 -26.56
CA ASP A 242 17.89 17.03 -26.20
C ASP A 242 16.53 16.96 -25.46
N GLY A 243 16.03 15.75 -25.19
CA GLY A 243 14.74 15.52 -24.55
C GLY A 243 13.55 15.55 -25.51
N MET A 244 13.75 15.79 -26.81
CA MET A 244 12.72 15.71 -27.82
C MET A 244 12.65 14.31 -28.44
N LEU A 245 11.45 13.75 -28.52
CA LEU A 245 11.20 12.42 -29.11
C LEU A 245 10.70 12.50 -30.56
N ASN A 246 11.24 13.45 -31.34
CA ASN A 246 10.82 13.72 -32.72
C ASN A 246 11.79 13.14 -33.79
N ASP A 247 12.97 12.68 -33.38
CA ASP A 247 13.93 12.03 -34.29
C ASP A 247 13.37 10.77 -34.96
N ALA A 248 13.87 10.49 -36.17
CA ALA A 248 13.49 9.31 -36.95
C ALA A 248 13.80 7.99 -36.21
N ALA A 249 14.81 7.97 -35.33
CA ALA A 249 15.16 6.82 -34.51
C ALA A 249 13.98 6.34 -33.65
N TRP A 250 13.17 7.26 -33.13
CA TRP A 250 12.04 6.96 -32.25
C TRP A 250 10.82 6.42 -33.00
N GLN A 251 10.65 6.76 -34.28
CA GLN A 251 9.51 6.30 -35.09
C GLN A 251 9.50 4.79 -35.31
N THR A 252 10.69 4.17 -35.31
CA THR A 252 10.86 2.73 -35.51
C THR A 252 11.38 2.01 -34.26
N ALA A 253 11.63 2.74 -33.18
CA ALA A 253 12.04 2.17 -31.90
C ALA A 253 10.96 1.24 -31.35
N ALA A 254 11.38 0.23 -30.59
CA ALA A 254 10.44 -0.72 -29.99
C ALA A 254 9.69 -0.05 -28.83
N PRO A 255 8.35 0.01 -28.84
CA PRO A 255 7.59 0.70 -27.81
C PRO A 255 7.46 -0.16 -26.54
N LEU A 256 7.84 0.39 -25.40
CA LEU A 256 7.53 -0.17 -24.09
C LEU A 256 6.13 0.32 -23.70
N THR A 257 5.21 -0.61 -23.45
CA THR A 257 3.80 -0.30 -23.16
C THR A 257 3.28 -1.13 -21.99
N GLY A 258 2.08 -0.77 -21.53
CA GLY A 258 1.37 -1.46 -20.46
C GLY A 258 2.06 -1.31 -19.10
N PHE A 259 2.60 -0.12 -18.82
CA PHE A 259 3.18 0.23 -17.53
C PHE A 259 2.17 -0.03 -16.41
N ILE A 260 2.70 -0.55 -15.32
CA ILE A 260 1.92 -0.89 -14.14
C ILE A 260 2.48 -0.17 -12.92
N THR A 261 1.63 0.07 -11.94
CA THR A 261 2.05 0.47 -10.62
C THR A 261 2.86 -0.67 -9.99
N ASN A 262 3.98 -0.34 -9.36
CA ASN A 262 4.71 -1.26 -8.48
C ASN A 262 3.78 -1.88 -7.43
N ARG A 263 2.79 -1.11 -6.99
CA ARG A 263 1.74 -1.50 -6.06
C ARG A 263 0.62 -2.25 -6.77
N GLY A 264 0.62 -3.58 -6.66
CA GLY A 264 -0.52 -4.42 -7.08
C GLY A 264 -0.60 -4.72 -8.56
N ALA A 265 0.41 -4.32 -9.34
CA ALA A 265 0.49 -4.54 -10.78
C ALA A 265 -0.74 -4.00 -11.55
N GLN A 266 -1.30 -2.89 -11.09
CA GLN A 266 -2.43 -2.25 -11.77
C GLN A 266 -1.95 -1.39 -12.93
N ALA A 267 -2.83 -1.09 -13.88
CA ALA A 267 -2.51 -0.12 -14.93
C ALA A 267 -2.09 1.21 -14.31
N ALA A 268 -0.98 1.80 -14.80
CA ALA A 268 -0.53 3.11 -14.37
C ALA A 268 -1.66 4.16 -14.55
N THR A 269 -1.89 4.97 -13.52
CA THR A 269 -2.93 6.02 -13.52
C THR A 269 -2.51 7.21 -14.38
N MET A 270 -1.21 7.47 -14.45
CA MET A 270 -0.60 8.45 -15.33
C MET A 270 -0.03 7.75 -16.56
N LYS A 271 -0.25 8.33 -17.73
CA LYS A 271 0.23 7.77 -18.99
C LYS A 271 1.75 7.87 -19.03
N THR A 272 2.40 6.78 -19.40
CA THR A 272 3.83 6.77 -19.71
C THR A 272 4.03 6.08 -21.06
N GLU A 273 4.77 6.74 -21.94
CA GLU A 273 5.22 6.19 -23.22
C GLU A 273 6.72 6.03 -23.13
N ALA A 274 7.26 4.87 -23.45
CA ALA A 274 8.70 4.74 -23.63
C ALA A 274 9.03 3.92 -24.86
N SER A 275 10.24 4.10 -25.36
CA SER A 275 10.74 3.40 -26.52
C SER A 275 12.23 3.13 -26.39
N VAL A 276 12.67 2.03 -26.97
CA VAL A 276 14.06 1.58 -26.89
C VAL A 276 14.59 1.24 -28.28
N THR A 277 15.82 1.70 -28.54
CA THR A 277 16.58 1.44 -29.77
C THR A 277 18.06 1.38 -29.43
N PHE A 278 18.90 0.97 -30.36
CA PHE A 278 20.34 0.84 -30.13
C PHE A 278 21.11 1.02 -31.44
N ASP A 279 22.38 1.38 -31.32
CA ASP A 279 23.34 1.24 -32.40
C ASP A 279 24.47 0.28 -31.98
N THR A 280 25.62 0.32 -32.66
CA THR A 280 26.74 -0.58 -32.36
C THR A 280 27.39 -0.33 -31.00
N THR A 281 27.20 0.84 -30.39
CA THR A 281 27.93 1.28 -29.19
C THR A 281 27.04 1.82 -28.07
N HIS A 282 25.76 2.13 -28.34
CA HIS A 282 24.86 2.75 -27.39
C HIS A 282 23.46 2.11 -27.38
N LEU A 283 22.89 2.07 -26.18
CA LEU A 283 21.48 1.84 -25.92
C LEU A 283 20.78 3.19 -25.74
N TYR A 284 19.70 3.42 -26.48
CA TYR A 284 18.90 4.63 -26.40
C TYR A 284 17.53 4.32 -25.80
N ILE A 285 17.14 5.12 -24.81
CA ILE A 285 15.88 4.98 -24.08
C ILE A 285 15.19 6.34 -24.09
N GLY A 286 14.05 6.43 -24.77
CA GLY A 286 13.22 7.62 -24.81
C GLY A 286 12.00 7.41 -23.93
N VAL A 287 11.76 8.31 -22.98
CA VAL A 287 10.60 8.25 -22.06
C VAL A 287 9.84 9.56 -22.10
N ARG A 288 8.52 9.46 -22.21
CA ARG A 288 7.57 10.55 -22.01
C ARG A 288 6.61 10.14 -20.91
N ALA A 289 6.81 10.69 -19.72
CA ALA A 289 5.90 10.57 -18.59
C ALA A 289 4.95 11.77 -18.57
N PHE A 290 3.65 11.50 -18.53
CA PHE A 290 2.64 12.55 -18.42
C PHE A 290 2.35 12.78 -16.94
N ASP A 291 2.37 14.02 -16.48
CA ASP A 291 1.92 14.38 -15.13
C ASP A 291 0.82 15.46 -15.20
N LYS A 292 -0.10 15.45 -14.24
CA LYS A 292 -1.16 16.45 -14.09
C LYS A 292 -0.69 17.65 -13.26
N ASP A 293 0.36 17.50 -12.47
CA ASP A 293 0.92 18.51 -11.58
C ASP A 293 2.42 18.74 -11.85
N LEU A 294 2.73 19.20 -13.06
CA LEU A 294 4.10 19.57 -13.43
C LEU A 294 4.73 20.63 -12.51
N PRO A 295 4.02 21.67 -12.02
CA PRO A 295 4.58 22.62 -11.08
C PRO A 295 4.93 22.02 -9.71
N GLY A 296 4.29 20.91 -9.35
CA GLY A 296 4.49 20.20 -8.09
C GLY A 296 5.67 19.22 -8.08
N LEU A 297 6.36 19.03 -9.21
CA LEU A 297 7.45 18.05 -9.30
C LEU A 297 8.59 18.37 -8.33
N VAL A 298 9.05 17.34 -7.62
CA VAL A 298 10.18 17.38 -6.71
C VAL A 298 11.47 17.20 -7.50
N THR A 299 12.29 18.25 -7.56
CA THR A 299 13.59 18.24 -8.25
C THR A 299 14.68 18.86 -7.37
N LYS A 300 14.98 18.21 -6.24
CA LYS A 300 15.90 18.71 -5.21
C LYS A 300 17.33 18.18 -5.35
N ALA A 301 17.54 17.16 -6.17
CA ALA A 301 18.87 16.62 -6.40
C ALA A 301 19.80 17.66 -7.03
N THR A 302 21.08 17.59 -6.67
CA THR A 302 22.10 18.46 -7.24
C THR A 302 23.22 17.60 -7.83
N VAL A 303 24.00 18.18 -8.75
CA VAL A 303 25.15 17.50 -9.35
C VAL A 303 26.18 17.06 -8.28
N ALA A 304 26.26 17.77 -7.15
CA ALA A 304 27.14 17.43 -6.04
C ALA A 304 26.65 16.21 -5.22
N GLU A 305 25.36 15.88 -5.30
CA GLU A 305 24.73 14.79 -4.55
C GLU A 305 23.86 13.92 -5.49
N PRO A 306 24.46 13.25 -6.49
CA PRO A 306 23.70 12.59 -7.56
C PRO A 306 22.79 11.47 -7.05
N SER A 307 23.14 10.78 -5.95
CA SER A 307 22.28 9.76 -5.35
C SER A 307 20.94 10.28 -4.83
N ARG A 308 20.78 11.59 -4.62
CA ARG A 308 19.50 12.20 -4.21
C ARG A 308 18.47 12.21 -5.33
N VAL A 309 18.88 11.98 -6.59
CA VAL A 309 17.96 11.88 -7.74
C VAL A 309 16.88 10.82 -7.50
N TYR A 310 17.16 9.74 -6.79
CA TYR A 310 16.18 8.69 -6.48
C TYR A 310 15.09 9.13 -5.46
N GLY A 311 15.21 10.32 -4.86
CA GLY A 311 14.19 10.92 -4.00
C GLY A 311 13.40 12.05 -4.66
N ASP A 312 13.70 12.36 -5.91
CA ASP A 312 12.98 13.31 -6.76
C ASP A 312 11.88 12.60 -7.56
N ASP A 313 11.08 13.35 -8.32
CA ASP A 313 10.30 12.79 -9.41
C ASP A 313 11.25 12.38 -10.55
N VAL A 314 11.37 11.07 -10.76
CA VAL A 314 12.49 10.44 -11.47
C VAL A 314 12.02 9.33 -12.40
N ILE A 315 12.70 9.19 -13.54
CA ILE A 315 12.66 7.98 -14.36
C ILE A 315 13.85 7.09 -13.95
N GLU A 316 13.54 5.91 -13.42
CA GLU A 316 14.54 4.90 -13.02
C GLU A 316 14.61 3.76 -14.04
N ILE A 317 15.82 3.35 -14.39
CA ILE A 317 16.10 2.29 -15.36
C ILE A 317 17.07 1.29 -14.72
N PHE A 318 16.70 0.01 -14.78
CA PHE A 318 17.44 -1.10 -14.18
C PHE A 318 17.91 -2.03 -15.29
N ILE A 319 19.23 -2.22 -15.42
CA ILE A 319 19.83 -3.05 -16.49
C ILE A 319 20.71 -4.12 -15.87
N ASP A 320 20.22 -5.36 -15.89
CA ASP A 320 21.03 -6.56 -15.65
C ASP A 320 21.66 -7.00 -16.97
N HIS A 321 22.87 -6.48 -17.23
CA HIS A 321 23.62 -6.76 -18.46
C HIS A 321 24.34 -8.11 -18.43
N HIS A 322 24.46 -8.74 -17.25
CA HIS A 322 24.99 -10.10 -17.10
C HIS A 322 23.89 -11.17 -17.17
N HIS A 323 22.63 -10.75 -17.04
CA HIS A 323 21.46 -11.61 -16.90
C HIS A 323 21.62 -12.63 -15.77
N ASP A 324 22.30 -12.23 -14.70
CA ASP A 324 22.65 -13.08 -13.56
C ASP A 324 21.64 -12.96 -12.40
N GLN A 325 20.74 -11.97 -12.46
CA GLN A 325 19.82 -11.60 -11.39
C GLN A 325 20.48 -11.27 -10.04
N ALA A 326 21.80 -11.09 -10.04
CA ALA A 326 22.64 -10.84 -8.87
C ALA A 326 23.24 -9.42 -8.92
N SER A 327 23.31 -8.81 -10.10
CA SER A 327 23.78 -7.44 -10.26
C SER A 327 22.99 -6.68 -11.32
N PHE A 328 22.88 -5.36 -11.15
CA PHE A 328 22.27 -4.49 -12.16
C PHE A 328 22.84 -3.08 -12.09
N LEU A 329 22.84 -2.40 -13.23
CA LEU A 329 23.05 -0.96 -13.32
C LEU A 329 21.74 -0.25 -13.00
N HIS A 330 21.76 0.64 -12.02
CA HIS A 330 20.65 1.51 -11.66
C HIS A 330 20.92 2.93 -12.17
N LEU A 331 20.07 3.42 -13.06
CA LEU A 331 20.14 4.75 -13.63
C LEU A 331 18.91 5.56 -13.21
N GLY A 332 19.11 6.83 -12.86
CA GLY A 332 18.02 7.76 -12.55
C GLY A 332 18.18 9.06 -13.30
N VAL A 333 17.08 9.60 -13.84
CA VAL A 333 17.03 10.92 -14.48
C VAL A 333 15.79 11.67 -13.99
N ASN A 334 15.97 12.82 -13.35
CA ASN A 334 14.84 13.67 -12.90
C ASN A 334 14.40 14.66 -14.00
N ALA A 335 13.29 15.37 -13.75
CA ALA A 335 12.67 16.27 -14.72
C ALA A 335 13.55 17.47 -15.17
N ILE A 336 14.61 17.82 -14.42
CA ILE A 336 15.56 18.88 -14.79
C ILE A 336 16.86 18.34 -15.40
N GLY A 337 16.93 17.04 -15.69
CA GLY A 337 18.07 16.39 -16.34
C GLY A 337 19.24 16.06 -15.42
N THR A 338 19.05 16.10 -14.09
CA THR A 338 20.07 15.59 -13.15
C THR A 338 20.08 14.07 -13.22
N THR A 339 21.26 13.49 -13.41
CA THR A 339 21.45 12.06 -13.62
C THR A 339 22.19 11.40 -12.46
N ALA A 340 21.84 10.14 -12.18
CA ALA A 340 22.55 9.27 -11.26
C ALA A 340 22.79 7.90 -11.91
N ALA A 341 23.92 7.27 -11.57
CA ALA A 341 24.23 5.90 -11.97
C ALA A 341 24.95 5.17 -10.84
N GLN A 342 24.55 3.93 -10.56
CA GLN A 342 25.24 3.06 -9.60
C GLN A 342 25.16 1.59 -10.03
N LEU A 343 26.21 0.83 -9.75
CA LEU A 343 26.17 -0.64 -9.84
C LEU A 343 25.64 -1.19 -8.52
N VAL A 344 24.58 -2.00 -8.57
CA VAL A 344 23.97 -2.63 -7.41
C VAL A 344 24.22 -4.13 -7.45
N VAL A 345 24.61 -4.70 -6.31
CA VAL A 345 24.75 -6.14 -6.11
C VAL A 345 23.69 -6.59 -5.11
N VAL A 346 22.80 -7.48 -5.55
CA VAL A 346 21.75 -8.08 -4.73
C VAL A 346 22.40 -9.24 -3.96
N ARG A 347 22.52 -9.11 -2.64
CA ARG A 347 23.09 -10.15 -1.76
C ARG A 347 22.01 -11.04 -1.18
#